data_AF-A0A5R9Q5P4-F1
#
_entry.id   AF-A0A5R9Q5P4-F1
#
_cell.length_a   1.000
_cell.length_b   1.000
_cell.length_c   1.000
_cell.angle_alpha   90.00
_cell.angle_beta   90.00
_cell.angle_gamma   90.00
#
_symmetry.space_group_name_H-M   'P 1'
#
loop_
_entity.id
_entity.type
_entity.pdbx_description
1 polymer ?
#
loop_
_entity_poly.entity_id
_entity_poly.type
_entity_poly.pdbx_seq_one_letter_code
_entity_poly.pdbx_strand_id
1 'polypeptide(L)' 'MNTESPICDFGLHQGEKYTSLPASFLNWMVEIDHEKCAFAKQELLRRETAALKSCSKRN' A
#
# COMPACT_ATOMS: atom_id res chain seq x y z
N MET A 1 16.43 13.49 -4.91
CA MET A 1 15.36 13.23 -3.94
C MET A 1 15.20 11.73 -3.86
N ASN A 2 15.62 11.10 -2.76
CA ASN A 2 15.50 9.66 -2.58
C ASN A 2 14.01 9.31 -2.46
N THR A 3 13.42 8.84 -3.55
CA THR A 3 12.05 8.29 -3.57
C THR A 3 12.08 6.89 -2.99
N GLU A 4 12.60 6.76 -1.77
CA GLU A 4 12.65 5.48 -1.07
C GLU A 4 11.22 5.14 -0.67
N SER A 5 10.64 4.18 -1.41
CA SER A 5 9.32 3.65 -1.08
C SER A 5 9.36 3.14 0.36
N PRO A 6 8.33 3.44 1.18
CA PRO A 6 8.31 2.96 2.55
C PRO A 6 8.48 1.44 2.56
N ILE A 7 9.30 0.95 3.50
CA ILE A 7 9.59 -0.46 3.71
C ILE A 7 8.86 -0.89 4.97
N CYS A 8 8.20 -2.04 4.89
CA CYS A 8 7.60 -2.72 6.03
C CYS A 8 8.74 -3.30 6.87
N ASP A 9 8.81 -2.93 8.14
CA ASP A 9 9.87 -3.36 9.06
C ASP A 9 9.36 -4.33 10.14
N PHE A 10 8.16 -4.91 9.94
CA PHE A 10 7.51 -5.77 10.92
C PHE A 10 6.72 -6.90 10.25
N GLY A 11 6.34 -7.90 11.07
CA GLY A 11 5.52 -9.04 10.65
C GLY A 11 6.23 -9.94 9.63
N LEU A 12 5.43 -10.69 8.86
CA LEU A 12 5.93 -11.63 7.86
C LEU A 12 6.67 -10.93 6.69
N HIS A 13 6.33 -9.67 6.42
CA HIS A 13 6.84 -8.90 5.29
C HIS A 13 7.94 -7.90 5.68
N GLN A 14 8.63 -8.14 6.79
CA GLN A 14 9.75 -7.30 7.22
C GLN A 14 10.86 -7.27 6.14
N GLY A 15 11.28 -6.07 5.76
CA GLY A 15 12.26 -5.82 4.69
C GLY A 15 11.62 -5.64 3.31
N GLU A 16 10.31 -5.85 3.15
CA GLU A 16 9.63 -5.67 1.87
C GLU A 16 9.02 -4.28 1.73
N LYS A 17 9.00 -3.75 0.51
CA LYS A 17 8.37 -2.45 0.22
C LYS A 17 6.86 -2.55 0.36
N TYR A 18 6.22 -1.50 0.86
CA TYR A 18 4.75 -1.41 0.91
C TYR A 18 4.11 -1.61 -0.46
N THR A 19 4.80 -1.21 -1.53
CA THR A 19 4.35 -1.40 -2.91
C THR A 19 4.27 -2.87 -3.33
N SER A 20 5.07 -3.75 -2.73
CA SER A 20 5.08 -5.19 -2.98
C SER A 20 4.10 -5.95 -2.08
N LEU A 21 3.58 -5.32 -1.02
CA LEU A 21 2.71 -6.01 -0.07
C LEU A 21 1.35 -6.39 -0.67
N PRO A 22 0.76 -7.51 -0.25
CA PRO A 22 -0.61 -7.86 -0.62
C PRO A 22 -1.61 -6.81 -0.15
N ALA A 23 -2.63 -6.50 -0.95
CA ALA A 23 -3.70 -5.58 -0.55
C ALA A 23 -4.44 -6.06 0.71
N SER A 24 -4.60 -7.38 0.88
CA SER A 24 -5.16 -7.99 2.08
C SER A 24 -4.36 -7.66 3.34
N PHE A 25 -3.03 -7.69 3.27
CA PHE A 25 -2.15 -7.34 4.39
C PHE A 25 -2.25 -5.84 4.72
N LEU A 26 -2.27 -4.99 3.70
CA LEU A 26 -2.46 -3.55 3.88
C LEU A 26 -3.82 -3.22 4.51
N ASN A 27 -4.90 -3.89 4.08
CA ASN A 27 -6.22 -3.73 4.68
C ASN A 27 -6.23 -4.17 6.14
N TRP A 28 -5.66 -5.34 6.44
CA TRP A 28 -5.52 -5.82 7.81
C TRP A 28 -4.76 -4.82 8.70
N MET A 29 -3.65 -4.25 8.23
CA MET A 29 -2.90 -3.21 8.96
C MET A 29 -3.76 -1.99 9.31
N VAL A 30 -4.70 -1.64 8.43
CA VAL A 30 -5.64 -0.53 8.63
C VAL A 30 -6.75 -0.91 9.60
N GLU A 31 -7.27 -2.12 9.50
CA GLU A 31 -8.32 -2.63 10.39
C GLU A 31 -7.85 -2.72 11.85
N ILE A 32 -6.60 -3.10 12.09
CA ILE A 32 -6.03 -3.16 13.44
C ILE A 32 -5.52 -1.82 13.96
N ASP A 33 -5.69 -0.74 13.19
CA ASP A 33 -5.15 0.60 13.45
C ASP A 33 -3.66 0.59 13.85
N HIS A 34 -2.84 -0.14 13.07
CA HIS A 34 -1.41 -0.22 13.33
C HIS A 34 -0.77 1.18 13.24
N GLU A 35 0.30 1.44 14.01
CA GLU A 35 1.03 2.72 14.00
C GLU A 35 1.43 3.18 12.58
N LYS A 36 1.70 2.21 11.71
CA LYS A 36 2.12 2.40 10.32
C LYS A 36 0.99 2.22 9.30
N CYS A 37 -0.27 2.22 9.73
CA CYS A 37 -1.44 2.06 8.85
C CYS A 37 -1.56 3.19 7.83
N ALA A 38 -1.00 4.37 8.11
CA ALA A 38 -0.97 5.50 7.19
C ALA A 38 -0.28 5.15 5.85
N PHE A 39 0.85 4.42 5.91
CA PHE A 39 1.55 3.95 4.72
C PHE A 39 0.72 2.92 3.94
N ALA A 40 -0.01 2.05 4.65
CA ALA A 40 -0.90 1.09 4.03
C ALA A 40 -2.10 1.77 3.34
N LYS A 41 -2.75 2.75 3.99
CA LYS A 41 -3.82 3.57 3.39
C LYS A 41 -3.35 4.28 2.13
N GLN A 42 -2.16 4.89 2.17
CA GLN A 42 -1.60 5.60 1.03
C GLN A 42 -1.36 4.65 -0.16
N GLU A 43 -0.83 3.46 0.11
CA GLU A 43 -0.58 2.45 -0.93
C GLU A 43 -1.88 1.91 -1.53
N LEU A 44 -2.89 1.63 -0.70
CA LEU A 44 -4.22 1.21 -1.14
C LEU A 44 -4.86 2.28 -2.03
N LEU A 45 -4.86 3.54 -1.59
CA LEU A 45 -5.40 4.66 -2.37
C LEU A 45 -4.69 4.83 -3.73
N ARG A 46 -3.36 4.64 -3.76
CA ARG A 46 -2.60 4.66 -5.01
C ARG A 46 -3.06 3.55 -5.96
N ARG A 47 -3.31 2.34 -5.45
CA ARG A 47 -3.81 1.20 -6.23
C ARG A 47 -5.22 1.46 -6.75
N GLU A 48 -6.11 1.98 -5.92
CA GLU A 48 -7.47 2.38 -6.34
C GLU A 48 -7.42 3.44 -7.44
N THR A 49 -6.62 4.49 -7.25
CA THR A 49 -6.47 5.56 -8.25
C THR A 49 -5.89 5.01 -9.56
N ALA A 50 -4.91 4.12 -9.50
CA ALA A 50 -4.35 3.48 -10.69
C ALA A 50 -5.38 2.58 -11.39
N ALA A 51 -6.17 1.82 -10.64
CA ALA A 51 -7.24 0.99 -11.16
C ALA A 51 -8.35 1.84 -11.82
N LEU A 52 -8.78 2.93 -11.17
CA LEU A 52 -9.75 3.89 -11.72
C LEU A 52 -9.24 4.51 -13.02
N LYS A 53 -7.99 4.99 -13.04
CA LYS A 53 -7.34 5.52 -14.25
C LYS A 53 -7.24 4.49 -15.37
N SER A 54 -7.01 3.22 -15.04
CA SER A 54 -6.97 2.14 -16.04
C SER A 54 -8.34 1.83 -16.64
N CYS A 55 -9.42 2.02 -15.88
CA CYS A 55 -10.79 1.80 -16.34
C CYS A 55 -11.30 2.94 -17.24
N SER A 56 -10.90 4.19 -16.96
CA SER A 56 -11.27 5.37 -17.77
C SER A 56 -10.61 5.46 -19.15
N LYS A 57 -9.79 4.48 -19.56
CA LYS A 57 -9.16 4.44 -20.90
C LYS A 57 -9.91 3.50 -21.85
N ARG A 58 -11.25 3.54 -21.79
CA ARG A 58 -12.15 2.73 -22.62
C ARG A 58 -13.36 3.59 -23.03
N ASN A 59 -13.09 4.67 -23.75
CA ASN A 59 -14.09 5.50 -24.42
C ASN A 59 -13.44 6.29 -25.55
#